data_AF-A0A1T1B4R9-F1
#
_entry.id   AF-A0A1T1B4R9-F1
#
_cell.length_a   1.000
_cell.length_b   1.000
_cell.length_c   1.000
_cell.angle_alpha   90.00
_cell.angle_beta   90.00
_cell.angle_gamma   90.00
#
_symmetry.space_group_name_H-M   'P 1'
#
loop_
_entity.id
_entity.type
_entity.pdbx_description
1 polymer ?
#
loop_
_entity_poly.entity_id
_entity_poly.type
_entity_poly.pdbx_seq_one_letter_code
_entity_poly.pdbx_strand_id
1 'polypeptide(L)'
;MLNRILSALALALGLAGCSVTAPPRDNAQWTSDVHGVSITWRWTAPGALGEPVADGVGGFRTVGGHAEVRPGAASCVVDLDPTVIRQQLTRVAAHEAGHCLQARYLKVFADPQNPDPYTHQLFERWAEAYAQAYLRACGQSLRALGWRDPIAPNCAAPPHPNDIPFSL
;
A
#
# COMPACT_ATOMS: atom_id res chain seq x y z
N MET A 1 -28.77 -47.06 -5.88
CA MET A 1 -27.74 -46.41 -5.03
C MET A 1 -26.49 -46.01 -5.80
N LEU A 2 -26.08 -46.77 -6.84
CA LEU A 2 -24.92 -46.45 -7.70
C LEU A 2 -24.94 -45.05 -8.35
N ASN A 3 -26.09 -44.59 -8.88
CA ASN A 3 -26.20 -43.26 -9.53
C ASN A 3 -26.00 -42.06 -8.59
N ARG A 4 -26.23 -42.22 -7.28
CA ARG A 4 -26.03 -41.13 -6.30
C ARG A 4 -24.54 -40.93 -5.96
N ILE A 5 -23.74 -42.00 -6.04
CA ILE A 5 -22.30 -41.97 -5.74
C ILE A 5 -21.53 -41.31 -6.91
N LEU A 6 -21.93 -41.60 -8.16
CA LEU A 6 -21.34 -40.99 -9.36
C LEU A 6 -21.57 -39.46 -9.43
N SER A 7 -22.72 -38.99 -8.96
CA SER A 7 -23.05 -37.55 -8.94
C SER A 7 -22.25 -36.77 -7.89
N ALA A 8 -21.97 -37.39 -6.73
CA ALA A 8 -21.16 -36.78 -5.68
C ALA A 8 -19.66 -36.71 -6.07
N LEU A 9 -19.15 -37.72 -6.79
CA LEU A 9 -17.78 -37.73 -7.29
C LEU A 9 -17.55 -36.65 -8.37
N ALA A 10 -18.51 -36.46 -9.27
CA ALA A 10 -18.44 -35.42 -10.31
C ALA A 10 -18.48 -34.00 -9.72
N LEU A 11 -19.27 -33.79 -8.66
CA LEU A 11 -19.35 -32.49 -7.96
C LEU A 11 -18.07 -32.18 -7.15
N ALA A 12 -17.47 -33.20 -6.52
CA ALA A 12 -16.21 -33.06 -5.79
C ALA A 12 -15.01 -32.79 -6.73
N LEU A 13 -15.00 -33.37 -7.92
CA LEU A 13 -13.99 -33.09 -8.96
C LEU A 13 -14.19 -31.72 -9.63
N GLY A 14 -15.44 -31.24 -9.73
CA GLY A 14 -15.75 -29.91 -10.25
C GLY A 14 -15.30 -28.76 -9.32
N LEU A 15 -15.26 -28.99 -8.01
CA LEU A 15 -14.82 -27.99 -7.01
C LEU A 15 -13.30 -27.92 -6.82
N ALA A 16 -12.55 -28.92 -7.30
CA ALA A 16 -11.09 -28.97 -7.19
C ALA A 16 -10.35 -28.07 -8.22
N GLY A 17 -11.08 -27.45 -9.17
CA GLY A 17 -10.49 -26.74 -10.30
C GLY A 17 -10.16 -25.26 -10.09
N CYS A 18 -10.58 -24.64 -8.99
CA CYS A 18 -10.28 -23.23 -8.73
C CYS A 18 -9.03 -23.11 -7.84
N SER A 19 -7.87 -23.44 -8.39
CA SER A 19 -6.60 -23.00 -7.79
C SER A 19 -6.49 -21.49 -7.98
N VAL A 20 -7.06 -20.69 -7.07
CA VAL A 20 -6.77 -19.25 -6.99
C VAL A 20 -5.35 -19.13 -6.45
N THR A 21 -4.36 -19.26 -7.33
CA THR A 21 -2.99 -18.88 -6.99
C THR A 21 -2.99 -17.38 -6.76
N ALA A 22 -2.70 -16.98 -5.52
CA ALA A 22 -2.52 -15.58 -5.20
C ALA A 22 -1.42 -15.03 -6.14
N PRO A 23 -1.63 -13.86 -6.78
CA PRO A 23 -0.61 -13.26 -7.63
C PRO A 23 0.71 -13.13 -6.87
N PRO A 24 1.88 -13.23 -7.53
CA PRO A 24 3.17 -13.12 -6.85
C PRO A 24 3.39 -11.84 -6.02
N ARG A 25 2.56 -10.80 -6.21
CA ARG A 25 2.51 -9.61 -5.35
C ARG A 25 2.00 -9.88 -3.92
N ASP A 26 1.28 -10.99 -3.74
CA ASP A 26 0.71 -11.43 -2.46
C ASP A 26 1.70 -12.34 -1.68
N ASN A 27 2.95 -12.46 -2.15
CA ASN A 27 4.03 -13.02 -1.35
C ASN A 27 4.12 -12.23 -0.03
N ALA A 28 4.15 -12.91 1.11
CA ALA A 28 4.00 -12.27 2.41
C ALA A 28 5.03 -11.16 2.70
N GLN A 29 6.21 -11.21 2.07
CA GLN A 29 7.24 -10.21 2.23
C GLN A 29 8.20 -10.15 1.04
N TRP A 30 8.64 -8.96 0.66
CA TRP A 30 9.76 -8.73 -0.28
C TRP A 30 10.37 -7.33 -0.08
N THR A 31 11.47 -7.05 -0.78
CA THR A 31 12.17 -5.75 -0.70
C THR A 31 12.33 -5.14 -2.09
N SER A 32 12.26 -3.82 -2.17
CA SER A 32 12.52 -3.02 -3.38
C SER A 32 13.28 -1.75 -3.03
N ASP A 33 14.04 -1.19 -3.97
CA ASP A 33 14.68 0.10 -3.80
C ASP A 33 13.91 1.20 -4.54
N VAL A 34 13.53 2.26 -3.83
CA VAL A 34 12.83 3.42 -4.39
C VAL A 34 13.62 4.66 -4.00
N HIS A 35 14.18 5.36 -5.00
CA HIS A 35 14.93 6.61 -4.79
C HIS A 35 15.98 6.53 -3.66
N GLY A 36 16.74 5.44 -3.62
CA GLY A 36 17.79 5.24 -2.61
C GLY A 36 17.30 4.87 -1.22
N VAL A 37 16.02 4.48 -1.06
CA VAL A 37 15.46 3.87 0.15
C VAL A 37 15.12 2.41 -0.13
N SER A 38 15.64 1.50 0.68
CA SER A 38 15.29 0.08 0.61
C SER A 38 14.03 -0.18 1.42
N ILE A 39 12.93 -0.49 0.73
CA ILE A 39 11.60 -0.70 1.33
C ILE A 39 11.29 -2.19 1.40
N THR A 40 11.09 -2.70 2.60
CA THR A 40 10.61 -4.07 2.83
C THR A 40 9.10 -4.04 3.01
N TRP A 41 8.37 -4.63 2.09
CA TRP A 41 6.92 -4.74 2.10
C TRP A 41 6.51 -6.01 2.84
N ARG A 42 5.51 -5.93 3.70
CA ARG A 42 4.97 -7.08 4.43
C ARG A 42 3.45 -7.02 4.45
N TRP A 43 2.83 -8.14 4.13
CA TRP A 43 1.42 -8.35 4.43
C TRP A 43 1.29 -8.74 5.90
N THR A 44 0.47 -8.02 6.64
CA THR A 44 0.16 -8.37 8.03
C THR A 44 -0.99 -9.35 8.11
N ALA A 45 -1.16 -9.98 9.27
CA ALA A 45 -2.42 -10.64 9.57
C ALA A 45 -3.57 -9.60 9.58
N PRO A 46 -4.80 -10.00 9.20
CA PRO A 46 -5.97 -9.13 9.28
C PRO A 46 -6.15 -8.53 10.67
N GLY A 47 -6.34 -7.22 10.76
CA GLY A 47 -6.51 -6.45 11.99
C GLY A 47 -5.23 -6.21 12.80
N ALA A 48 -4.07 -6.70 12.35
CA ALA A 48 -2.82 -6.58 13.12
C ALA A 48 -2.28 -5.14 13.20
N LEU A 49 -2.73 -4.24 12.32
CA LEU A 49 -2.37 -2.82 12.34
C LEU A 49 -3.16 -2.02 13.39
N GLY A 50 -4.05 -2.67 14.14
CA GLY A 50 -4.75 -2.11 15.29
C GLY A 50 -6.17 -1.63 14.99
N GLU A 51 -6.75 -1.02 16.02
CA GLU A 51 -8.13 -0.55 16.01
C GLU A 51 -8.31 0.69 15.12
N PRO A 52 -9.55 0.97 14.66
CA PRO A 52 -9.85 2.19 13.93
C PRO A 52 -9.40 3.45 14.68
N VAL A 53 -8.72 4.34 13.98
CA VAL A 53 -8.26 5.64 14.51
C VAL A 53 -9.23 6.73 14.11
N ALA A 54 -9.36 7.77 14.94
CA ALA A 54 -10.17 8.94 14.59
C ALA A 54 -9.60 9.60 13.33
N ASP A 55 -10.44 9.86 12.33
CA ASP A 55 -10.06 10.55 11.09
C ASP A 55 -10.00 12.08 11.25
N GLY A 56 -10.32 12.55 12.46
CA GLY A 56 -10.34 13.95 12.88
C GLY A 56 -11.57 14.75 12.41
N VAL A 57 -12.34 14.29 11.41
CA VAL A 57 -13.64 14.91 11.02
C VAL A 57 -14.82 14.32 11.81
N GLY A 58 -14.53 13.59 12.88
CA GLY A 58 -15.52 12.96 13.75
C GLY A 58 -15.89 11.53 13.35
N GLY A 59 -15.18 10.93 12.39
CA GLY A 59 -15.30 9.53 12.02
C GLY A 59 -14.13 8.67 12.53
N PHE A 60 -14.21 7.37 12.24
CA PHE A 60 -13.16 6.40 12.50
C PHE A 60 -12.74 5.75 11.17
N ARG A 61 -11.44 5.54 11.00
CA ARG A 61 -10.88 4.82 9.87
C ARG A 61 -10.01 3.66 10.35
N THR A 62 -10.15 2.51 9.70
CA THR A 62 -9.25 1.38 9.94
C THR A 62 -7.89 1.67 9.34
N VAL A 63 -6.82 1.43 10.11
CA VAL A 63 -5.44 1.58 9.63
C VAL A 63 -5.14 0.43 8.65
N GLY A 64 -4.90 0.79 7.39
CA GLY A 64 -4.64 -0.18 6.32
C GLY A 64 -3.16 -0.33 5.95
N GLY A 65 -2.33 0.61 6.36
CA GLY A 65 -0.89 0.63 6.10
C GLY A 65 -0.13 1.30 7.24
N HIS A 66 1.14 0.93 7.38
CA HIS A 66 2.06 1.54 8.34
C HIS A 66 3.50 1.49 7.81
N ALA A 67 4.21 2.61 7.87
CA ALA A 67 5.63 2.70 7.54
C ALA A 67 6.50 2.91 8.80
N GLU A 68 7.49 2.03 8.98
CA GLU A 68 8.53 2.13 10.00
C GLU A 68 9.88 2.46 9.34
N VAL A 69 10.34 3.70 9.52
CA VAL A 69 11.65 4.14 9.02
C VAL A 69 12.76 3.69 9.97
N ARG A 70 13.82 3.06 9.43
CA ARG A 70 14.98 2.64 10.21
C ARG A 70 15.98 3.78 10.42
N PRO A 71 16.88 3.69 11.42
CA PRO A 71 17.92 4.68 11.64
C PRO A 71 18.73 4.99 10.36
N GLY A 72 18.97 6.28 10.10
CA GLY A 72 19.67 6.74 8.88
C GLY A 72 18.78 6.86 7.64
N ALA A 73 17.49 6.50 7.73
CA ALA A 73 16.47 6.69 6.68
C ALA A 73 16.80 6.06 5.30
N ALA A 74 17.79 5.17 5.23
CA ALA A 74 18.14 4.44 4.02
C ALA A 74 17.32 3.15 3.85
N SER A 75 16.60 2.72 4.90
CA SER A 75 15.69 1.59 4.84
C SER A 75 14.42 1.83 5.63
N CYS A 76 13.36 1.14 5.20
CA CYS A 76 12.02 1.27 5.72
C CYS A 76 11.29 -0.06 5.65
N VAL A 77 10.36 -0.28 6.56
CA VAL A 77 9.43 -1.41 6.50
C VAL A 77 8.03 -0.88 6.32
N VAL A 78 7.30 -1.41 5.35
CA VAL A 78 5.91 -1.07 5.08
C VAL A 78 5.06 -2.30 5.34
N ASP A 79 4.21 -2.18 6.36
CA ASP A 79 3.21 -3.16 6.73
C ASP A 79 1.86 -2.79 6.12
N LEU A 80 1.17 -3.77 5.53
CA LEU A 80 -0.09 -3.58 4.84
C LEU A 80 -1.11 -4.63 5.29
N ASP A 81 -2.33 -4.19 5.62
CA ASP A 81 -3.44 -5.10 5.90
C ASP A 81 -4.22 -5.41 4.61
N PRO A 82 -4.12 -6.65 4.07
CA PRO A 82 -4.73 -7.01 2.81
C PRO A 82 -6.26 -7.10 2.87
N THR A 83 -6.90 -7.00 4.04
CA THR A 83 -8.36 -6.99 4.18
C THR A 83 -8.94 -5.58 4.12
N VAL A 84 -8.15 -4.58 4.50
CA VAL A 84 -8.56 -3.17 4.53
C VAL A 84 -8.28 -2.48 3.20
N ILE A 85 -7.14 -2.77 2.56
CA ILE A 85 -6.64 -1.92 1.48
C ILE A 85 -6.94 -2.40 0.07
N ARG A 86 -7.62 -3.53 -0.15
CA ARG A 86 -7.73 -4.15 -1.50
C ARG A 86 -8.16 -3.18 -2.59
N GLN A 87 -9.14 -2.32 -2.29
CA GLN A 87 -9.70 -1.38 -3.27
C GLN A 87 -8.84 -0.13 -3.47
N GLN A 88 -7.90 0.13 -2.55
CA GLN A 88 -7.06 1.33 -2.53
C GLN A 88 -5.57 0.97 -2.42
N LEU A 89 -5.19 -0.25 -2.80
CA LEU A 89 -3.87 -0.82 -2.53
C LEU A 89 -2.77 0.07 -3.07
N THR A 90 -2.90 0.51 -4.32
CA THR A 90 -1.87 1.36 -4.96
C THR A 90 -1.73 2.70 -4.26
N ARG A 91 -2.85 3.32 -3.86
CA ARG A 91 -2.82 4.58 -3.11
C ARG A 91 -2.13 4.40 -1.77
N VAL A 92 -2.53 3.39 -0.99
CA VAL A 92 -1.98 3.15 0.36
C VAL A 92 -0.51 2.75 0.28
N ALA A 93 -0.12 1.83 -0.58
CA ALA A 93 1.28 1.45 -0.74
C ALA A 93 2.16 2.63 -1.18
N ALA A 94 1.65 3.50 -2.08
CA ALA A 94 2.36 4.71 -2.46
C ALA A 94 2.42 5.72 -1.31
N HIS A 95 1.38 5.84 -0.50
CA HIS A 95 1.34 6.67 0.71
C HIS A 95 2.40 6.21 1.72
N GLU A 96 2.46 4.91 2.04
CA GLU A 96 3.45 4.37 2.97
C GLU A 96 4.89 4.48 2.42
N ALA A 97 5.10 4.30 1.11
CA ALA A 97 6.37 4.65 0.49
C ALA A 97 6.70 6.14 0.62
N GLY A 98 5.68 7.00 0.56
CA GLY A 98 5.78 8.42 0.89
C GLY A 98 6.40 8.64 2.27
N HIS A 99 5.88 7.99 3.33
CA HIS A 99 6.48 8.09 4.67
C HIS A 99 7.96 7.67 4.69
N CYS A 100 8.32 6.58 4.01
CA CYS A 100 9.71 6.14 3.90
C CYS A 100 10.61 7.20 3.23
N LEU A 101 10.15 7.76 2.12
CA LEU A 101 10.89 8.78 1.36
C LEU A 101 10.94 10.12 2.10
N GLN A 102 9.89 10.44 2.84
CA GLN A 102 9.78 11.66 3.62
C GLN A 102 10.96 11.80 4.59
N ALA A 103 11.28 10.72 5.31
CA ALA A 103 12.39 10.72 6.25
C ALA A 103 13.75 10.86 5.54
N ARG A 104 13.95 10.17 4.41
CA ARG A 104 15.22 10.23 3.65
C ARG A 104 15.49 11.60 3.06
N TYR A 105 14.44 12.26 2.59
CA TYR A 105 14.49 13.52 1.85
C TYR A 105 14.08 14.74 2.71
N LEU A 106 13.89 14.54 4.03
CA LEU A 106 13.56 15.57 5.02
C LEU A 106 12.32 16.41 4.63
N LYS A 107 11.25 15.74 4.19
CA LYS A 107 10.03 16.39 3.67
C LYS A 107 8.96 16.58 4.74
N VAL A 108 9.23 17.39 5.75
CA VAL A 108 8.30 17.60 6.88
C VAL A 108 7.32 18.74 6.60
N PHE A 109 6.00 18.50 6.69
CA PHE A 109 5.01 19.56 6.46
C PHE A 109 3.63 19.29 7.11
N ALA A 110 3.11 20.26 7.86
CA ALA A 110 1.68 20.35 8.20
C ALA A 110 1.04 21.54 7.50
N ASP A 111 -0.21 21.39 7.05
CA ASP A 111 -1.09 22.54 6.84
C ASP A 111 -1.96 22.76 8.06
N PRO A 112 -1.80 23.85 8.81
CA PRO A 112 -2.78 24.20 9.82
C PRO A 112 -4.10 24.72 9.21
N GLN A 113 -4.18 24.99 7.89
CA GLN A 113 -5.37 25.56 7.24
C GLN A 113 -6.21 24.57 6.42
N ASN A 114 -5.79 23.30 6.26
CA ASN A 114 -6.57 22.30 5.51
C ASN A 114 -7.80 21.86 6.34
N PRO A 115 -9.02 21.76 5.77
CA PRO A 115 -10.18 21.23 6.50
C PRO A 115 -10.10 19.75 6.84
N ASP A 116 -9.16 18.97 6.29
CA ASP A 116 -8.92 17.56 6.66
C ASP A 116 -7.92 17.44 7.84
N PRO A 117 -8.38 17.09 9.05
CA PRO A 117 -7.56 16.93 10.25
C PRO A 117 -6.63 15.72 10.23
N TYR A 118 -6.79 14.76 9.32
CA TYR A 118 -5.72 13.79 9.07
C TYR A 118 -4.48 14.48 8.47
N THR A 119 -4.68 15.46 7.59
CA THR A 119 -3.59 16.23 6.98
C THR A 119 -3.04 17.34 7.87
N HIS A 120 -3.62 17.55 9.06
CA HIS A 120 -3.01 18.36 10.14
C HIS A 120 -1.81 17.64 10.75
N GLN A 121 -1.71 16.32 10.61
CA GLN A 121 -0.58 15.57 11.11
C GLN A 121 0.63 15.81 10.19
N LEU A 122 1.69 16.36 10.78
CA LEU A 122 2.93 16.83 10.16
C LEU A 122 3.60 15.85 9.17
N PHE A 123 3.27 14.57 9.28
CA PHE A 123 3.88 13.49 8.50
C PHE A 123 2.95 12.96 7.39
N GLU A 124 1.64 13.06 7.57
CA GLU A 124 0.64 12.41 6.71
C GLU A 124 0.38 13.16 5.40
N ARG A 125 0.48 14.49 5.43
CA ARG A 125 0.15 15.32 4.26
C ARG A 125 1.10 15.08 3.09
N TRP A 126 2.41 15.03 3.34
CA TRP A 126 3.38 14.84 2.27
C TRP A 126 3.30 13.42 1.69
N ALA A 127 3.10 12.41 2.53
CA ALA A 127 2.88 11.03 2.09
C ALA A 127 1.65 10.92 1.17
N GLU A 128 0.55 11.60 1.52
CA GLU A 128 -0.63 11.65 0.66
C GLU A 128 -0.37 12.39 -0.66
N ALA A 129 0.34 13.52 -0.62
CA ALA A 129 0.70 14.26 -1.82
C ALA A 129 1.58 13.43 -2.77
N TYR A 130 2.52 12.65 -2.21
CA TYR A 130 3.32 11.69 -2.97
C TYR A 130 2.44 10.60 -3.57
N ALA A 131 1.51 10.00 -2.81
CA ALA A 131 0.59 8.98 -3.32
C ALA A 131 -0.26 9.49 -4.50
N GLN A 132 -0.77 10.73 -4.39
CA GLN A 132 -1.53 11.35 -5.48
C GLN A 132 -0.65 11.63 -6.71
N ALA A 133 0.59 12.12 -6.51
CA ALA A 133 1.53 12.31 -7.61
C ALA A 133 1.88 10.97 -8.28
N TYR A 134 2.05 9.91 -7.49
CA TYR A 134 2.28 8.56 -7.99
C TYR A 134 1.12 8.08 -8.84
N LEU A 135 -0.12 8.20 -8.36
CA LEU A 135 -1.31 7.78 -9.12
C LEU A 135 -1.46 8.57 -10.42
N ARG A 136 -1.16 9.88 -10.41
CA ARG A 136 -1.17 10.70 -11.63
C ARG A 136 -0.11 10.27 -12.65
N ALA A 137 1.11 9.95 -12.19
CA ALA A 137 2.22 9.59 -13.07
C ALA A 137 2.17 8.12 -13.53
N CYS A 138 1.94 7.21 -12.61
CA CYS A 138 2.12 5.76 -12.78
C CYS A 138 0.80 5.00 -12.92
N GLY A 139 -0.34 5.63 -12.62
CA GLY A 139 -1.64 4.97 -12.59
C GLY A 139 -1.77 4.00 -11.41
N GLN A 140 -2.56 2.93 -11.60
CA GLN A 140 -2.83 1.93 -10.57
C GLN A 140 -1.74 0.84 -10.45
N SER A 141 -0.71 0.86 -11.30
CA SER A 141 0.38 -0.11 -11.23
C SER A 141 1.26 0.13 -10.01
N LEU A 142 1.68 -0.93 -9.31
CA LEU A 142 2.68 -0.89 -8.24
C LEU A 142 4.11 -1.19 -8.74
N ARG A 143 4.29 -1.50 -10.02
CA ARG A 143 5.60 -1.92 -10.57
C ARG A 143 6.68 -0.86 -10.39
N ALA A 144 6.33 0.43 -10.45
CA ALA A 144 7.28 1.51 -10.24
C ALA A 144 7.77 1.60 -8.78
N LEU A 145 7.02 1.04 -7.82
CA LEU A 145 7.48 0.82 -6.44
C LEU A 145 8.22 -0.51 -6.26
N GLY A 146 8.55 -1.23 -7.35
CA GLY A 146 9.27 -2.50 -7.32
C GLY A 146 8.40 -3.72 -7.00
N TRP A 147 7.07 -3.60 -7.03
CA TRP A 147 6.16 -4.73 -6.84
C TRP A 147 6.06 -5.63 -8.08
N ARG A 148 5.77 -6.91 -7.88
CA ARG A 148 5.42 -7.86 -8.95
C ARG A 148 3.94 -7.76 -9.33
N ASP A 149 3.57 -6.67 -9.97
CA ASP A 149 2.18 -6.39 -10.34
C ASP A 149 1.91 -6.68 -11.83
N PRO A 150 0.81 -7.37 -12.22
CA PRO A 150 0.47 -7.61 -13.63
C PRO A 150 0.17 -6.33 -14.43
N ILE A 151 -0.24 -5.25 -13.78
CA ILE A 151 -0.58 -3.98 -14.44
C ILE A 151 0.71 -3.25 -14.83
N ALA A 152 0.87 -2.88 -16.10
CA ALA A 152 1.98 -2.07 -16.56
C ALA A 152 1.87 -0.62 -16.03
N PRO A 153 2.97 0.02 -15.59
CA PRO A 153 2.93 1.40 -15.14
C PRO A 153 2.86 2.37 -16.32
N ASN A 154 2.19 3.50 -16.12
CA ASN A 154 2.20 4.63 -17.07
C ASN A 154 3.50 5.45 -17.00
N CYS A 155 4.33 5.19 -16.00
CA CYS A 155 5.59 5.89 -15.75
C CYS A 155 6.79 4.96 -15.93
N ALA A 156 7.94 5.54 -16.26
CA ALA A 156 9.22 4.82 -16.28
C ALA A 156 9.82 4.62 -14.87
N ALA A 157 9.52 5.56 -13.97
CA ALA A 157 9.97 5.57 -12.58
C ALA A 157 8.91 6.29 -11.72
N PRO A 158 8.83 5.99 -10.41
CA PRO A 158 7.95 6.74 -9.52
C PRO A 158 8.40 8.21 -9.42
N PRO A 159 7.49 9.16 -9.13
CA PRO A 159 7.84 10.56 -8.97
C PRO A 159 9.02 10.76 -8.02
N HIS A 160 9.95 11.65 -8.36
CA HIS A 160 11.08 11.92 -7.48
C HIS A 160 10.61 12.78 -6.30
N PRO A 161 11.06 12.52 -5.05
CA PRO A 161 10.60 13.25 -3.86
C PRO A 161 10.83 14.77 -3.90
N ASN A 162 11.77 15.26 -4.69
CA ASN A 162 12.01 16.70 -4.86
C ASN A 162 11.01 17.40 -5.79
N ASP A 163 10.25 16.63 -6.58
CA ASP A 163 9.26 17.18 -7.51
C ASP A 163 7.86 17.26 -6.86
N ILE A 164 7.72 16.72 -5.65
CA ILE A 164 6.47 16.78 -4.89
C ILE A 164 6.39 18.13 -4.18
N PRO A 165 5.40 18.97 -4.53
CA PRO A 165 5.22 20.25 -3.87
C PRO A 165 4.88 20.05 -2.39
N PHE A 166 5.30 21.00 -1.55
CA PHE A 166 4.93 21.02 -0.13
C PHE A 166 3.44 21.36 0.08
N SER A 167 2.73 21.80 -0.96
CA SER A 167 1.30 22.14 -0.96
C SER A 167 0.53 21.35 -2.02
N LEU A 168 -0.65 20.86 -1.67
CA LEU A 168 -1.65 20.34 -2.61
C LEU A 168 -2.54 21.47 -3.13
#